data_AF-A0A6G1LVZ4-F1
#
_entry.id   AF-A0A6G1LVZ4-F1
#
_cell.length_a   1.000
_cell.length_b   1.000
_cell.length_c   1.000
_cell.angle_alpha   90.00
_cell.angle_beta   90.00
_cell.angle_gamma   90.00
#
_symmetry.space_group_name_H-M   'P 1'
#
loop_
_entity.id
_entity.type
_entity.pdbx_description
1 polymer ?
#
loop_
_entity_poly.entity_id
_entity_poly.type
_entity_poly.pdbx_seq_one_letter_code
_entity_poly.pdbx_strand_id
1 'polypeptide(L)'
;MGAATRAQAKWQLRRLKTRSRKAVNRLCQRHHQIFYNAPAIDHVSEQIEVLYQQQRNDKTPGQDGLDVLSGQADLSDPWSIGQLPEIWPNEEYGADEIYDAYKQLVGQVSSMAAGLVSLRSRHERLLCLRNKISVLEKPQEKIQPNLVFKDSELALELKRMRILAAKLAYELDVSKPMQL
;
A
#
# COMPACT_ATOMS: atom_id res chain seq x y z
N MET A 1 18.50 -67.89 -43.65
CA MET A 1 19.19 -66.61 -43.34
C MET A 1 18.29 -65.35 -43.34
N GLY A 2 16.95 -65.45 -43.30
CA GLY A 2 16.09 -64.29 -43.58
C GLY A 2 15.39 -63.60 -42.40
N ALA A 3 15.34 -64.19 -41.21
CA ALA A 3 14.57 -63.64 -40.08
C ALA A 3 15.42 -62.73 -39.16
N ALA A 4 16.65 -63.14 -38.85
CA ALA A 4 17.58 -62.37 -38.01
C ALA A 4 17.96 -61.03 -38.66
N THR A 5 18.24 -61.02 -39.96
CA THR A 5 18.54 -59.80 -40.73
C THR A 5 17.35 -58.84 -40.79
N ARG A 6 16.12 -59.36 -40.94
CA ARG A 6 14.89 -58.55 -40.87
C ARG A 6 14.62 -57.98 -39.47
N ALA A 7 14.88 -58.75 -38.41
CA ALA A 7 14.78 -58.28 -37.03
C ALA A 7 15.81 -57.18 -36.73
N GLN A 8 17.05 -57.35 -37.22
CA GLN A 8 18.12 -56.38 -37.07
C GLN A 8 17.81 -55.09 -37.83
N ALA A 9 17.29 -55.16 -39.05
CA ALA A 9 16.83 -54.00 -39.82
C ALA A 9 15.66 -53.25 -39.12
N LYS A 10 14.67 -53.97 -38.59
CA LYS A 10 13.57 -53.37 -37.80
C LYS A 10 14.09 -52.66 -36.54
N TRP A 11 15.09 -53.24 -35.86
CA TRP A 11 15.68 -52.63 -34.68
C TRP A 11 16.45 -51.35 -35.02
N GLN A 12 17.22 -51.35 -36.12
CA GLN A 12 17.90 -50.15 -36.62
C GLN A 12 16.90 -49.05 -37.00
N LEU A 13 15.80 -49.39 -37.68
CA LEU A 13 14.74 -48.43 -38.02
C LEU A 13 14.07 -47.84 -36.77
N ARG A 14 13.77 -48.64 -35.75
CA ARG A 14 13.22 -48.14 -34.47
C ARG A 14 14.22 -47.21 -33.76
N ARG A 15 15.51 -47.53 -33.82
CA ARG A 15 16.57 -46.71 -33.22
C ARG A 15 16.76 -45.38 -33.97
N LEU A 16 16.70 -45.38 -35.29
CA LEU A 16 16.74 -44.16 -36.11
C LEU A 16 15.50 -43.29 -35.88
N LYS A 17 14.31 -43.89 -35.83
CA LYS A 17 13.05 -43.18 -35.54
C LYS A 17 13.05 -42.54 -34.16
N THR A 18 13.55 -43.24 -33.14
CA THR A 18 13.67 -42.66 -31.79
C THR A 18 14.71 -41.55 -31.73
N ARG A 19 15.83 -41.66 -32.46
CA ARG A 19 16.84 -40.59 -32.59
C ARG A 19 16.27 -39.34 -33.26
N SER A 20 15.56 -39.49 -34.38
CA SER A 20 14.90 -38.38 -35.08
C SER A 20 13.85 -37.70 -34.19
N ARG A 21 12.98 -38.47 -33.51
CA ARG A 21 12.01 -37.92 -32.54
C ARG A 21 12.66 -37.14 -31.41
N LYS A 22 13.77 -37.65 -30.85
CA LYS A 22 14.53 -36.94 -29.82
C LYS A 22 15.17 -35.65 -30.34
N ALA A 23 15.66 -35.65 -31.59
CA ALA A 23 16.23 -34.47 -32.21
C ALA A 23 15.17 -33.38 -32.43
N VAL A 24 14.00 -33.73 -32.95
CA VAL A 24 12.87 -32.80 -33.13
C VAL A 24 12.40 -32.24 -31.79
N ASN A 25 12.25 -33.08 -30.75
CA ASN A 25 11.84 -32.61 -29.43
C ASN A 25 12.85 -31.60 -28.84
N ARG A 26 14.16 -31.87 -28.96
CA ARG A 26 15.20 -30.92 -28.54
C ARG A 26 15.15 -29.59 -29.30
N LEU A 27 14.85 -29.62 -30.59
CA LEU A 27 14.70 -28.40 -31.39
C LEU A 27 13.49 -27.59 -30.92
N CYS A 28 12.33 -28.23 -30.68
CA CYS A 28 11.15 -27.56 -30.14
C CYS A 28 11.41 -26.98 -28.74
N GLN A 29 12.11 -27.72 -27.86
CA GLN A 29 12.47 -27.23 -26.52
C GLN A 29 13.39 -26.00 -26.60
N ARG A 30 14.38 -26.00 -27.51
CA ARG A 30 15.24 -24.84 -27.74
C ARG A 30 14.44 -23.65 -28.27
N HIS A 31 13.55 -23.86 -29.23
CA HIS A 31 12.68 -22.80 -29.74
C HIS A 31 11.80 -22.22 -28.63
N HIS A 32 11.21 -23.07 -27.79
CA HIS A 32 10.42 -22.62 -26.66
C HIS A 32 11.25 -21.81 -25.65
N GLN A 33 12.46 -22.25 -25.32
CA GLN A 33 13.34 -21.52 -24.41
C GLN A 33 13.86 -20.19 -24.98
N ILE A 34 14.02 -20.06 -26.30
CA ILE A 34 14.53 -18.84 -26.93
C ILE A 34 13.41 -17.80 -27.12
N PHE A 35 12.25 -18.22 -27.64
CA PHE A 35 11.17 -17.30 -28.01
C PHE A 35 10.09 -17.15 -26.94
N TYR A 36 9.83 -18.20 -26.16
CA TYR A 36 8.81 -18.23 -25.11
C TYR A 36 9.48 -18.43 -23.74
N ASN A 37 10.60 -17.74 -23.52
CA ASN A 37 11.19 -17.70 -22.20
C ASN A 37 10.26 -16.94 -21.25
N ALA A 38 10.14 -17.37 -19.99
CA ALA A 38 9.29 -16.68 -19.01
C ALA A 38 9.60 -15.17 -18.91
N PRO A 39 10.88 -14.73 -18.84
CA PRO A 39 11.23 -13.31 -18.87
C PRO A 39 10.78 -12.55 -20.12
N ALA A 40 10.69 -13.21 -21.28
CA ALA A 40 10.22 -12.56 -22.51
C ALA A 40 8.70 -12.34 -22.48
N ILE A 41 7.96 -13.30 -21.93
CA ILE A 41 6.51 -13.17 -21.71
C ILE A 41 6.24 -12.07 -20.69
N ASP A 42 6.98 -12.06 -19.57
CA ASP A 42 6.87 -11.05 -18.53
C ASP A 42 7.16 -9.66 -19.11
N HIS A 43 8.23 -9.52 -19.90
CA HIS A 43 8.58 -8.25 -20.53
C HIS A 43 7.53 -7.76 -21.54
N VAL A 44 6.96 -8.66 -22.36
CA VAL A 44 5.87 -8.29 -23.27
C VAL A 44 4.62 -7.89 -22.47
N SER A 45 4.33 -8.56 -21.36
CA SER A 45 3.22 -8.19 -20.49
C SER A 45 3.42 -6.81 -19.85
N GLU A 46 4.64 -6.51 -19.42
CA GLU A 46 5.04 -5.20 -18.89
C GLU A 46 4.94 -4.11 -19.98
N GLN A 47 5.41 -4.39 -21.21
CA GLN A 47 5.26 -3.46 -22.33
C GLN A 47 3.79 -3.17 -22.65
N ILE A 48 2.93 -4.21 -22.65
CA ILE A 48 1.49 -4.05 -22.85
C ILE A 48 0.90 -3.21 -21.72
N GLU A 49 1.28 -3.47 -20.46
CA GLU A 49 0.84 -2.70 -19.31
C GLU A 49 1.24 -1.22 -19.44
N VAL A 50 2.49 -0.95 -19.82
CA VAL A 50 2.99 0.41 -20.06
C VAL A 50 2.18 1.11 -21.17
N LEU A 51 1.87 0.41 -22.28
CA LEU A 51 1.04 0.96 -23.35
C LEU A 51 -0.38 1.30 -22.87
N TYR A 52 -1.00 0.42 -22.07
CA TYR A 52 -2.31 0.70 -21.47
C TYR A 52 -2.25 1.88 -20.50
N GLN A 53 -1.17 2.01 -19.72
CA GLN A 53 -0.95 3.14 -18.82
C GLN A 53 -0.69 4.45 -19.60
N GLN A 54 0.01 4.40 -20.72
CA GLN A 54 0.22 5.57 -21.60
C GLN A 54 -1.10 6.00 -22.23
N GLN A 55 -1.88 5.06 -22.78
CA GLN A 55 -3.21 5.34 -23.29
C GLN A 55 -4.14 5.94 -22.21
N ARG A 56 -4.00 5.51 -20.94
CA ARG A 56 -4.69 6.10 -19.79
C ARG A 56 -4.30 7.56 -19.57
N ASN A 57 -3.02 7.91 -19.70
CA ASN A 57 -2.52 9.26 -19.45
C ASN A 57 -2.78 10.22 -20.64
N ASP A 58 -2.79 9.70 -21.87
CA ASP A 58 -3.02 10.48 -23.09
C ASP A 58 -4.50 10.89 -23.27
N LYS A 59 -5.43 10.14 -22.68
CA LYS A 59 -6.84 10.56 -22.57
C LYS A 59 -6.94 11.73 -21.59
N THR A 60 -6.82 12.94 -22.11
CA THR A 60 -7.13 14.16 -21.34
C THR A 60 -8.57 14.08 -20.78
N PRO A 61 -8.81 14.48 -19.52
CA PRO A 61 -10.07 14.26 -18.79
C PRO A 61 -11.26 15.12 -19.28
N GLY A 62 -11.33 15.45 -20.57
CA GLY A 62 -12.37 16.33 -21.11
C GLY A 62 -12.76 16.16 -22.57
N GLN A 63 -12.21 15.19 -23.32
CA GLN A 63 -12.55 15.04 -24.75
C GLN A 63 -13.57 13.94 -25.06
N ASP A 64 -13.64 12.87 -24.27
CA ASP A 64 -14.70 11.87 -24.39
C ASP A 64 -15.48 11.81 -23.09
N GLY A 65 -16.77 12.16 -23.16
CA GLY A 65 -17.68 11.92 -22.04
C GLY A 65 -17.58 10.46 -21.64
N LEU A 66 -17.47 10.22 -20.33
CA LEU A 66 -17.56 8.91 -19.67
C LEU A 66 -16.30 8.06 -19.59
N ASP A 67 -15.17 8.68 -19.23
CA ASP A 67 -14.00 7.95 -18.73
C ASP A 67 -14.37 6.97 -17.58
N VAL A 68 -15.38 7.29 -16.78
CA VAL A 68 -15.89 6.43 -15.71
C VAL A 68 -16.52 5.12 -16.21
N LEU A 69 -17.19 5.12 -17.37
CA LEU A 69 -17.81 3.91 -17.93
C LEU A 69 -16.83 3.05 -18.73
N SER A 70 -15.63 3.56 -19.00
CA SER A 70 -14.56 2.76 -19.60
C SER A 70 -14.02 1.67 -18.65
N GLY A 71 -14.49 1.66 -17.38
CA GLY A 71 -14.06 0.71 -16.34
C GLY A 71 -12.69 1.03 -15.75
N GLN A 72 -12.08 2.15 -16.15
CA GLN A 72 -10.73 2.55 -15.75
C GLN A 72 -10.70 3.56 -14.60
N ALA A 73 -11.85 4.10 -14.20
CA ALA A 73 -11.96 5.04 -13.08
C ALA A 73 -11.99 4.31 -11.73
N ASP A 74 -11.25 4.85 -10.74
CA ASP A 74 -11.33 4.37 -9.37
C ASP A 74 -12.68 4.78 -8.75
N LEU A 75 -13.54 3.79 -8.52
CA LEU A 75 -14.85 3.96 -7.89
C LEU A 75 -14.77 4.08 -6.36
N SER A 76 -13.56 4.17 -5.79
CA SER A 76 -13.35 4.49 -4.38
C SER A 76 -13.39 5.99 -4.11
N ASP A 77 -13.11 6.81 -5.12
CA ASP A 77 -13.02 8.25 -4.97
C ASP A 77 -14.38 8.93 -5.19
N PRO A 78 -14.83 9.78 -4.26
CA PRO A 78 -16.14 10.43 -4.35
C PRO A 78 -16.26 11.36 -5.55
N TRP A 79 -15.13 11.91 -6.04
CA TRP A 79 -15.08 12.71 -7.27
C TRP A 79 -15.45 11.87 -8.49
N SER A 80 -14.85 10.68 -8.65
CA SER A 80 -15.13 9.76 -9.76
C SER A 80 -16.57 9.25 -9.72
N ILE A 81 -17.11 8.98 -8.53
CA ILE A 81 -18.52 8.58 -8.36
C ILE A 81 -19.46 9.73 -8.77
N GLY A 82 -19.09 10.98 -8.49
CA GLY A 82 -19.87 12.15 -8.90
C GLY A 82 -19.87 12.41 -10.41
N GLN A 83 -18.92 11.84 -11.15
CA GLN A 83 -18.86 11.90 -12.61
C GLN A 83 -19.69 10.80 -13.30
N LEU A 84 -20.30 9.89 -12.53
CA LEU A 84 -21.23 8.89 -13.07
C LEU A 84 -22.51 9.57 -13.60
N PRO A 85 -23.02 9.18 -14.77
CA PRO A 85 -24.32 9.63 -15.25
C PRO A 85 -25.43 9.28 -14.28
N GLU A 86 -26.45 10.11 -14.23
CA GLU A 86 -27.70 9.78 -13.54
C GLU A 86 -28.54 8.75 -14.33
N ILE A 87 -28.27 8.63 -15.64
CA ILE A 87 -28.98 7.74 -16.57
C ILE A 87 -27.94 6.93 -17.36
N TRP A 88 -28.12 5.60 -17.42
CA TRP A 88 -27.23 4.74 -18.19
C TRP A 88 -27.24 5.15 -19.68
N PRO A 89 -26.10 5.48 -20.28
CA PRO A 89 -26.07 6.16 -21.59
C PRO A 89 -26.37 5.26 -22.79
N ASN A 90 -26.63 3.97 -22.59
CA ASN A 90 -26.95 3.05 -23.67
C ASN A 90 -28.46 2.76 -23.69
N GLU A 91 -29.21 3.56 -24.47
CA GLU A 91 -30.67 3.45 -24.64
C GLU A 91 -31.09 2.28 -25.54
N GLU A 92 -30.15 1.59 -26.20
CA GLU A 92 -30.45 0.44 -27.08
C GLU A 92 -31.04 -0.77 -26.34
N TYR A 93 -30.89 -0.84 -25.02
CA TYR A 93 -31.50 -1.88 -24.18
C TYR A 93 -32.69 -1.30 -23.41
N GLY A 94 -33.86 -1.32 -24.04
CA GLY A 94 -35.13 -0.85 -23.45
C GLY A 94 -35.60 -1.71 -22.27
N ALA A 95 -35.03 -1.52 -21.08
CA ALA A 95 -35.53 -2.15 -19.86
C ALA A 95 -35.36 -1.22 -18.64
N ASP A 96 -36.48 -0.76 -18.10
CA ASP A 96 -36.56 -0.09 -16.78
C ASP A 96 -35.83 -0.91 -15.69
N GLU A 97 -35.78 -2.24 -15.84
CA GLU A 97 -35.03 -3.15 -14.96
C GLU A 97 -33.51 -2.85 -14.92
N ILE A 98 -32.91 -2.49 -16.06
CA ILE A 98 -31.48 -2.15 -16.13
C ILE A 98 -31.23 -0.81 -15.45
N TYR A 99 -32.16 0.13 -15.57
CA TYR A 99 -32.09 1.42 -14.90
C TYR A 99 -32.20 1.28 -13.38
N ASP A 100 -33.13 0.47 -12.90
CA ASP A 100 -33.28 0.17 -11.48
C ASP A 100 -32.05 -0.56 -10.93
N ALA A 101 -31.51 -1.54 -11.66
CA ALA A 101 -30.28 -2.23 -11.30
C ALA A 101 -29.08 -1.28 -11.26
N TYR A 102 -28.96 -0.36 -12.22
CA TYR A 102 -27.90 0.66 -12.24
C TYR A 102 -27.99 1.58 -11.02
N LYS A 103 -29.18 2.10 -10.70
CA LYS A 103 -29.40 2.93 -9.52
C LYS A 103 -29.03 2.21 -8.22
N GLN A 104 -29.39 0.93 -8.09
CA GLN A 104 -29.02 0.12 -6.94
C GLN A 104 -27.50 -0.02 -6.83
N LEU A 105 -26.80 -0.27 -7.93
CA LEU A 105 -25.34 -0.38 -7.95
C LEU A 105 -24.64 0.93 -7.60
N VAL A 106 -25.08 2.05 -8.16
CA VAL A 106 -24.55 3.38 -7.81
C VAL A 106 -24.80 3.69 -6.32
N GLY A 107 -25.98 3.33 -5.81
CA GLY A 107 -26.29 3.40 -4.38
C GLY A 107 -25.32 2.59 -3.52
N GLN A 108 -25.05 1.34 -3.90
CA GLN A 108 -24.09 0.47 -3.19
C GLN A 108 -22.68 1.04 -3.22
N VAL A 109 -22.19 1.47 -4.39
CA VAL A 109 -20.84 2.06 -4.55
C VAL A 109 -20.70 3.32 -3.69
N SER A 110 -21.70 4.21 -3.71
CA SER A 110 -21.66 5.42 -2.88
C SER A 110 -21.65 5.11 -1.38
N SER A 111 -22.41 4.09 -0.93
CA SER A 111 -22.41 3.65 0.47
C SER A 111 -21.06 3.06 0.90
N MET A 112 -20.43 2.28 0.01
CA MET A 112 -19.12 1.67 0.25
C MET A 112 -18.04 2.75 0.32
N ALA A 113 -18.06 3.72 -0.59
CA ALA A 113 -17.14 4.85 -0.60
C ALA A 113 -17.27 5.70 0.67
N ALA A 114 -18.49 5.99 1.12
CA ALA A 114 -18.72 6.65 2.41
C ALA A 114 -18.14 5.84 3.58
N GLY A 115 -18.30 4.51 3.55
CA GLY A 115 -17.67 3.58 4.49
C GLY A 115 -16.15 3.71 4.52
N LEU A 116 -15.49 3.72 3.36
CA LEU A 116 -14.04 3.89 3.24
C LEU A 116 -13.56 5.23 3.78
N VAL A 117 -14.26 6.33 3.48
CA VAL A 117 -13.94 7.66 4.03
C VAL A 117 -14.03 7.66 5.56
N SER A 118 -15.08 7.05 6.11
CA SER A 118 -15.24 6.95 7.57
C SER A 118 -14.10 6.15 8.21
N LEU A 119 -13.66 5.06 7.57
CA LEU A 119 -12.57 4.22 8.04
C LEU A 119 -11.23 4.94 7.97
N ARG A 120 -10.95 5.64 6.86
CA ARG A 120 -9.76 6.50 6.70
C ARG A 120 -9.71 7.56 7.80
N SER A 121 -10.82 8.26 8.06
CA SER A 121 -10.90 9.26 9.15
C SER A 121 -10.64 8.65 10.54
N ARG A 122 -11.09 7.40 10.77
CA ARG A 122 -10.84 6.70 12.04
C ARG A 122 -9.38 6.32 12.17
N HIS A 123 -8.79 5.83 11.09
CA HIS A 123 -7.38 5.48 11.03
C HIS A 123 -6.49 6.70 11.29
N GLU A 124 -6.75 7.83 10.63
CA GLU A 124 -6.03 9.09 10.84
C GLU A 124 -6.13 9.58 12.29
N ARG A 125 -7.33 9.52 12.89
CA ARG A 125 -7.53 9.84 14.31
C ARG A 125 -6.68 8.96 15.21
N LEU A 126 -6.66 7.65 14.97
CA LEU A 126 -5.84 6.70 15.74
C LEU A 126 -4.34 6.96 15.56
N LEU A 127 -3.89 7.29 14.36
CA LEU A 127 -2.50 7.68 14.11
C LEU A 127 -2.13 8.97 14.84
N CYS A 128 -3.01 9.98 14.83
CA CYS A 128 -2.80 11.22 15.58
C CYS A 128 -2.69 10.95 17.08
N LEU A 129 -3.56 10.10 17.65
CA LEU A 129 -3.47 9.68 19.05
C LEU A 129 -2.18 8.91 19.34
N ARG A 130 -1.81 7.96 18.47
CA ARG A 130 -0.56 7.22 18.57
C ARG A 130 0.64 8.17 18.57
N ASN A 131 0.66 9.17 17.71
CA ASN A 131 1.73 10.16 17.65
C ASN A 131 1.79 11.02 18.92
N LYS A 132 0.65 11.35 19.53
CA LYS A 132 0.64 12.04 20.84
C LYS A 132 1.19 11.15 21.96
N ILE A 133 0.85 9.86 21.94
CA ILE A 133 1.33 8.89 22.94
C ILE A 133 2.82 8.59 22.76
N SER A 134 3.34 8.54 21.53
CA SER A 134 4.76 8.29 21.27
C SER A 134 5.69 9.40 21.79
N VAL A 135 5.17 10.61 22.00
CA VAL A 135 5.86 11.68 22.73
C VAL A 135 6.00 11.35 24.21
N LEU A 136 5.04 10.61 24.78
CA LEU A 136 5.00 10.22 26.20
C LEU A 136 5.74 8.92 26.51
N GLU A 137 6.16 8.12 25.52
CA GLU A 137 6.87 6.84 25.73
C GLU A 137 8.19 7.01 26.52
N LYS A 138 8.81 8.20 26.42
CA LYS A 138 10.01 8.57 27.20
C LYS A 138 9.80 9.91 27.89
N PRO A 139 9.02 9.94 28.98
CA PRO A 139 8.63 11.20 29.61
C PRO A 139 9.86 11.93 30.20
N GLN A 140 10.88 11.19 30.63
CA GLN A 140 12.13 11.73 31.19
C GLN A 140 12.99 12.49 30.15
N GLU A 141 12.97 12.07 28.88
CA GLU A 141 13.76 12.70 27.82
C GLU A 141 12.97 13.79 27.07
N LYS A 142 11.66 13.61 26.88
CA LYS A 142 10.85 14.42 25.94
C LYS A 142 9.95 15.47 26.59
N ILE A 143 9.51 15.28 27.83
CA ILE A 143 8.58 16.21 28.48
C ILE A 143 9.38 16.99 29.52
N GLN A 144 9.78 18.20 29.14
CA GLN A 144 10.39 19.24 29.98
C GLN A 144 11.26 18.69 31.13
N PRO A 145 12.61 18.66 30.99
CA PRO A 145 13.50 18.21 32.06
C PRO A 145 13.33 18.98 33.38
N ASN A 146 12.65 20.13 33.33
CA ASN A 146 12.36 21.01 34.46
C ASN A 146 11.03 20.71 35.19
N LEU A 147 10.28 19.66 34.81
CA LEU A 147 9.16 19.22 35.63
C LEU A 147 9.67 18.85 37.03
N VAL A 148 9.00 19.36 38.08
CA VAL A 148 9.32 19.15 39.49
C VAL A 148 9.04 17.69 39.88
N PHE A 149 9.85 16.76 39.39
CA PHE A 149 9.95 15.43 39.96
C PHE A 149 10.67 15.52 41.31
N LYS A 150 10.36 14.60 42.24
CA LYS A 150 10.95 14.57 43.60
C LYS A 150 12.48 14.58 43.60
N ASP A 151 13.09 14.09 42.51
CA ASP A 151 14.54 13.97 42.30
C ASP A 151 15.04 14.83 41.12
N SER A 152 14.28 15.83 40.68
CA SER A 152 14.74 16.77 39.65
C SER A 152 15.92 17.63 40.14
N GLU A 153 16.80 18.06 39.24
CA GLU A 153 17.93 18.96 39.56
C GLU A 153 17.46 20.23 40.27
N LEU A 154 16.34 20.80 39.82
CA LEU A 154 15.72 21.97 40.43
C LEU A 154 15.20 21.70 41.86
N ALA A 155 14.65 20.51 42.13
CA ALA A 155 14.26 20.12 43.49
C ALA A 155 15.46 19.95 44.42
N LEU A 156 16.61 19.48 43.90
CA LEU A 156 17.86 19.40 44.65
C LEU A 156 18.44 20.79 44.93
N GLU A 157 18.41 21.70 43.96
CA GLU A 157 18.84 23.09 44.15
C GLU A 157 17.94 23.83 45.14
N LEU A 158 16.62 23.67 45.07
CA LEU A 158 15.69 24.25 46.06
C LEU A 158 15.95 23.70 47.47
N LYS A 159 16.25 22.40 47.62
CA LYS A 159 16.66 21.83 48.92
C LYS A 159 17.95 22.48 49.42
N ARG A 160 18.95 22.66 48.56
CA ARG A 160 20.21 23.34 48.90
C ARG A 160 19.97 24.79 49.33
N MET A 161 19.17 25.54 48.57
CA MET A 161 18.80 26.92 48.93
C MET A 161 18.06 26.99 50.25
N ARG A 162 17.15 26.04 50.54
CA ARG A 162 16.42 26.01 51.82
C ARG A 162 17.36 25.83 53.01
N ILE A 163 18.37 24.96 52.86
CA ILE A 163 19.39 24.74 53.88
C ILE A 163 20.25 26.01 54.05
N LEU A 164 20.69 26.63 52.96
CA LEU A 164 21.46 27.86 53.01
C LEU A 164 20.68 29.01 53.64
N ALA A 165 19.41 29.20 53.27
CA ALA A 165 18.52 30.21 53.85
C ALA A 165 18.30 29.98 55.35
N ALA A 166 18.11 28.74 55.79
CA ALA A 166 17.99 28.41 57.21
C ALA A 166 19.28 28.71 57.99
N LYS A 167 20.45 28.41 57.42
CA LYS A 167 21.74 28.77 58.01
C LYS A 167 21.92 30.29 58.09
N LEU A 168 21.58 31.01 57.03
CA LEU A 168 21.71 32.48 56.98
C LEU A 168 20.77 33.14 57.98
N ALA A 169 19.54 32.64 58.13
CA ALA A 169 18.61 33.07 59.18
C ALA A 169 19.16 32.81 60.59
N TYR A 170 19.77 31.65 60.82
CA TYR A 170 20.42 31.33 62.09
C TYR A 170 21.60 32.28 62.40
N GLU A 171 22.47 32.55 61.43
CA GLU A 171 23.57 33.52 61.59
C GLU A 171 23.05 34.95 61.85
N LEU A 172 21.95 35.35 61.22
CA LEU A 172 21.31 36.64 61.48
C LEU A 172 20.70 36.73 62.89
N ASP A 173 20.12 35.64 63.41
CA ASP A 173 19.63 35.59 64.80
C ASP A 173 20.78 35.56 65.82
N VAL A 174 21.87 34.86 65.51
CA VAL A 174 23.08 34.76 66.35
C VAL A 174 23.93 36.04 66.31
N SER A 175 23.83 36.86 65.26
CA SER A 175 24.42 38.21 65.20
C SER A 175 23.49 39.30 65.79
N LYS A 176 22.26 38.92 66.16
CA LYS A 176 21.31 39.76 66.90
C LYS A 176 21.41 39.73 68.45
N PRO A 177 22.55 39.42 69.11
CA PRO A 177 22.76 39.75 70.52
C PRO A 177 23.78 40.89 70.62
N MET A 178 23.29 42.14 70.65
CA MET A 178 23.87 43.33 71.28
C MET A 178 23.24 44.60 70.68
N GLN A 179 21.93 44.74 70.80
CA GLN A 179 21.26 46.05 70.73
C GLN A 179 20.13 46.08 71.79
N LEU A 180 20.55 46.07 73.05
CA LEU A 180 19.78 46.59 74.19
C LEU A 180 20.76 47.36 75.08
#